data_AF-A0A814GIF4-F1
#
_entry.id   AF-A0A814GIF4-F1
#
_cell.length_a   1.000
_cell.length_b   1.000
_cell.length_c   1.000
_cell.angle_alpha   90.00
_cell.angle_beta   90.00
_cell.angle_gamma   90.00
#
_symmetry.space_group_name_H-M   'P 1'
#
loop_
_entity.id
_entity.type
_entity.pdbx_description
1 polymer ?
#
loop_
_entity_poly.entity_id
_entity_poly.type
_entity_poly.pdbx_seq_one_letter_code
_entity_poly.pdbx_strand_id
1 'polypeptide(L)'
;MSIGLRYSHPSEFEKLMHVSIEISRMTHTHVWGFMGGFTSALFTSYAIQQKPLQTWSRCLIEILPTVQNYIKNQQRPDLAQNMRSW
;
A
#
# COMPACT_ATOMS: atom_id res chain seq x y z
N MET A 1 9.20 6.24 2.04
CA MET A 1 8.79 6.81 0.72
C MET A 1 8.04 8.12 0.96
N SER A 2 8.29 9.20 0.20
CA SER A 2 7.75 10.55 0.45
C SER A 2 6.21 10.63 0.46
N ILE A 3 5.52 9.68 -0.16
CA ILE A 3 4.05 9.58 -0.14
C ILE A 3 3.51 9.45 1.29
N GLY A 4 4.19 8.69 2.16
CA GLY A 4 3.79 8.56 3.57
C GLY A 4 4.03 9.82 4.41
N LEU A 5 4.94 10.70 3.98
CA LEU A 5 5.08 12.04 4.55
C LEU A 5 3.95 12.95 4.10
N ARG A 6 3.51 12.81 2.84
CA ARG A 6 2.45 13.64 2.26
C ARG A 6 1.05 13.28 2.77
N TYR A 7 0.76 11.99 2.91
CA TYR A 7 -0.54 11.46 3.36
C TYR A 7 -0.37 10.74 4.70
N SER A 8 0.05 11.49 5.72
CA SER A 8 0.39 10.91 7.02
C SER A 8 -0.81 10.76 7.95
N HIS A 9 -1.91 11.47 7.72
CA HIS A 9 -3.05 11.45 8.63
C HIS A 9 -3.87 10.15 8.46
N PRO A 10 -4.39 9.53 9.54
CA PRO A 10 -5.18 8.29 9.44
C PRO A 10 -6.39 8.38 8.49
N SER A 11 -7.04 9.54 8.41
CA SER A 11 -8.15 9.78 7.47
C SER A 11 -7.73 9.83 6.00
N GLU A 12 -6.43 9.89 5.70
CA GLU A 12 -5.89 9.90 4.34
C GLU A 12 -5.42 8.52 3.88
N PHE A 13 -5.68 7.46 4.66
CA PHE A 13 -5.21 6.10 4.38
C PHE A 13 -5.54 5.63 2.95
N GLU A 14 -6.77 5.85 2.48
CA GLU A 14 -7.15 5.46 1.12
C GLU A 14 -6.30 6.17 0.05
N LYS A 15 -6.04 7.47 0.22
CA LYS A 15 -5.18 8.23 -0.70
C LYS A 15 -3.76 7.73 -0.66
N LEU A 16 -3.21 7.46 0.53
CA LEU A 16 -1.89 6.85 0.69
C LEU A 16 -1.82 5.53 -0.07
N MET A 17 -2.80 4.65 0.14
CA MET A 17 -2.88 3.33 -0.49
C MET A 17 -2.94 3.45 -2.01
N HIS A 18 -3.88 4.23 -2.54
CA HIS A 18 -4.08 4.35 -3.98
C HIS A 18 -2.85 4.95 -4.67
N VAL A 19 -2.35 6.08 -4.17
CA VAL A 19 -1.26 6.81 -4.82
C VAL A 19 0.05 6.01 -4.76
N SER A 20 0.35 5.36 -3.63
CA SER A 20 1.57 4.56 -3.53
C SER A 20 1.55 3.29 -4.39
N ILE A 21 0.39 2.62 -4.52
CA ILE A 21 0.25 1.47 -5.42
C ILE A 21 0.39 1.92 -6.88
N GLU A 22 -0.36 2.94 -7.31
CA GLU A 22 -0.35 3.36 -8.72
C GLU A 22 1.01 3.91 -9.17
N ILE A 23 1.69 4.72 -8.33
CA ILE A 23 3.03 5.21 -8.67
C ILE A 23 4.04 4.06 -8.74
N SER A 24 4.00 3.12 -7.80
CA SER A 24 4.93 1.99 -7.80
C SER A 24 4.70 1.09 -9.03
N ARG A 25 3.44 0.92 -9.43
CA ARG A 25 3.06 0.16 -10.64
C ARG A 25 3.58 0.75 -11.95
N MET A 26 3.93 2.04 -12.00
CA MET A 26 4.52 2.64 -13.20
C MET A 26 5.83 1.95 -13.63
N THR A 27 6.57 1.36 -12.68
CA THR A 27 7.86 0.69 -12.93
C THR A 27 7.92 -0.74 -12.39
N HIS A 28 7.13 -1.06 -11.36
CA HIS A 28 7.07 -2.36 -10.72
C HIS A 28 5.65 -2.92 -10.87
N THR A 29 5.34 -3.43 -12.05
CA THR A 29 3.97 -3.86 -12.42
C THR A 29 3.51 -5.12 -11.69
N HIS A 30 4.42 -5.92 -11.12
CA HIS A 30 4.11 -7.14 -10.38
C HIS A 30 3.68 -6.84 -8.93
N VAL A 31 2.77 -7.66 -8.37
CA VAL A 31 2.20 -7.48 -7.02
C VAL A 31 3.23 -7.30 -5.92
N TRP A 32 4.21 -8.20 -5.84
CA TRP A 32 5.29 -8.09 -4.85
C TRP A 32 6.14 -6.82 -5.02
N GLY A 33 6.24 -6.30 -6.24
CA GLY A 33 6.98 -5.08 -6.54
C GLY A 33 6.28 -3.83 -6.02
N PHE A 34 5.04 -3.57 -6.47
CA PHE A 34 4.32 -2.38 -6.02
C PHE A 34 3.91 -2.43 -4.54
N MET A 35 3.73 -3.62 -3.97
CA MET A 35 3.50 -3.78 -2.53
C MET A 35 4.67 -3.27 -1.69
N GLY A 36 5.90 -3.41 -2.16
CA GLY A 36 7.07 -2.83 -1.49
C GLY A 36 6.99 -1.30 -1.37
N GLY A 37 6.52 -0.63 -2.43
CA GLY A 37 6.27 0.82 -2.41
C GLY A 37 5.14 1.21 -1.46
N PHE A 38 4.02 0.48 -1.50
CA PHE A 38 2.92 0.67 -0.55
C PHE A 38 3.37 0.51 0.91
N THR A 39 4.01 -0.60 1.27
CA THR A 39 4.54 -0.84 2.62
C THR A 39 5.51 0.26 3.05
N SER A 40 6.38 0.70 2.15
CA SER A 40 7.32 1.79 2.42
C SER A 40 6.62 3.12 2.72
N ALA A 41 5.52 3.45 2.03
CA ALA A 41 4.71 4.63 2.34
C ALA A 41 3.95 4.47 3.66
N LEU A 42 3.34 3.31 3.90
CA LEU A 42 2.58 3.02 5.11
C LEU A 42 3.44 3.13 6.37
N PHE A 43 4.64 2.55 6.35
CA PHE A 43 5.55 2.64 7.51
C PHE A 43 6.09 4.04 7.71
N THR A 44 6.27 4.80 6.62
CA THR A 44 6.62 6.23 6.72
C THR A 44 5.50 7.02 7.40
N SER A 45 4.22 6.76 7.08
CA SER A 45 3.10 7.45 7.76
C SER A 45 2.95 7.00 9.22
N TYR A 46 3.19 5.72 9.53
CA TYR A 46 3.21 5.22 10.91
C TYR A 46 4.29 5.90 11.77
N ALA A 47 5.46 6.16 11.20
CA ALA A 47 6.51 6.92 11.88
C ALA A 47 6.05 8.36 12.20
N ILE A 48 5.41 9.05 11.25
CA ILE A 48 4.86 10.40 11.48
C ILE A 48 3.74 10.39 12.53
N GLN A 49 2.90 9.34 12.53
CA GLN A 49 1.85 9.14 13.53
C GLN A 49 2.39 8.67 14.90
N GLN A 50 3.71 8.50 15.05
CA GLN A 50 4.36 8.00 16.27
C GLN A 50 3.80 6.65 16.73
N LYS A 51 3.38 5.79 15.79
CA LYS A 51 2.91 4.44 16.12
C LYS A 51 4.08 3.59 16.63
N PRO A 52 3.89 2.77 17.69
CA PRO A 52 4.95 1.92 18.21
C PRO A 52 5.49 0.97 17.13
N LEU A 53 6.81 0.94 16.93
CA LEU A 53 7.48 0.23 15.84
C LEU A 53 7.07 -1.25 15.76
N GLN A 54 6.95 -1.92 16.90
CA GLN A 54 6.56 -3.33 17.01
C GLN A 54 5.15 -3.63 16.47
N THR A 55 4.31 -2.62 16.26
CA THR A 55 2.94 -2.79 15.74
C THR A 55 2.86 -2.75 14.22
N TRP A 56 3.91 -2.28 13.54
CA TRP A 56 3.82 -1.93 12.11
C TRP A 56 3.53 -3.14 11.22
N SER A 57 4.21 -4.27 11.46
CA SER A 57 3.99 -5.51 10.71
C SER A 57 2.57 -6.07 10.91
N ARG A 58 2.09 -6.06 12.16
CA ARG A 58 0.72 -6.46 12.48
C ARG A 58 -0.29 -5.57 11.75
N CYS A 59 -0.14 -4.25 11.84
CA CYS A 59 -1.05 -3.33 11.16
C CYS A 59 -1.02 -3.51 9.64
N LEU A 60 0.16 -3.78 9.05
CA LEU A 60 0.26 -4.11 7.62
C LEU A 60 -0.53 -5.37 7.27
N ILE A 61 -0.45 -6.43 8.07
CA ILE A 61 -1.20 -7.68 7.82
C ILE A 61 -2.71 -7.43 7.91
N GLU A 62 -3.16 -6.67 8.92
CA GLU A 62 -4.57 -6.34 9.16
C GLU A 62 -5.22 -5.59 7.98
N ILE A 63 -4.45 -4.79 7.24
CA ILE A 63 -4.97 -4.02 6.11
C ILE A 63 -4.87 -4.74 4.75
N LEU A 64 -4.18 -5.88 4.66
CA LEU A 64 -4.01 -6.58 3.37
C LEU A 64 -5.34 -6.89 2.67
N PRO A 65 -6.42 -7.33 3.36
CA PRO A 65 -7.71 -7.55 2.71
C PRO A 65 -8.26 -6.28 2.03
N THR A 66 -8.07 -5.11 2.64
CA THR A 66 -8.47 -3.82 2.06
C THR A 66 -7.70 -3.53 0.79
N VAL A 67 -6.38 -3.75 0.80
CA VAL A 67 -5.51 -3.57 -0.37
C VAL A 67 -5.88 -4.54 -1.49
N GLN A 68 -6.12 -5.82 -1.17
CA GLN A 68 -6.56 -6.82 -2.13
C GLN A 68 -7.90 -6.44 -2.77
N ASN A 69 -8.86 -5.95 -1.98
CA ASN A 69 -10.16 -5.51 -2.49
C ASN A 69 -10.01 -4.32 -3.43
N TYR A 70 -9.16 -3.35 -3.08
CA TYR A 70 -8.84 -2.23 -3.96
C TYR A 70 -8.27 -2.71 -5.31
N ILE A 71 -7.30 -3.62 -5.30
CA ILE A 71 -6.67 -4.15 -6.52
C ILE A 71 -7.69 -4.91 -7.38
N LYS A 72 -8.54 -5.76 -6.77
CA LYS A 72 -9.58 -6.51 -7.50
C LYS A 72 -10.62 -5.60 -8.16
N ASN A 73 -10.92 -4.47 -7.55
CA ASN A 73 -11.95 -3.53 -8.03
C ASN A 73 -11.48 -2.62 -9.19
N GLN A 74 -10.19 -2.60 -9.51
CA GLN A 74 -9.62 -1.72 -10.55
C GLN A 74 -10.01 -2.11 -12.00
N GLN A 75 -10.69 -3.25 -12.21
CA GLN A 75 -11.08 -3.76 -13.54
C GLN A 75 -9.93 -3.77 -14.57
N ARG A 76 -8.68 -4.01 -14.12
CA ARG A 76 -7.51 -4.09 -15.02
C ARG A 76 -7.01 -5.53 -15.21
N PRO A 77 -6.77 -5.99 -16.46
CA PRO A 77 -6.34 -7.37 -16.73
C PRO A 77 -4.98 -7.74 -16.13
N ASP A 78 -4.02 -6.80 -16.10
CA ASP A 78 -2.68 -7.01 -15.54
C ASP A 78 -2.73 -7.31 -14.03
N LEU A 79 -3.62 -6.63 -13.31
CA LEU A 79 -3.86 -6.89 -11.89
C LEU A 79 -4.53 -8.23 -11.63
N ALA A 80 -5.48 -8.62 -12.49
CA ALA A 80 -6.15 -9.91 -12.35
C ALA A 80 -5.17 -11.09 -12.49
N GLN A 81 -4.16 -10.96 -13.36
CA GLN A 81 -3.09 -11.94 -13.47
C GLN A 81 -2.19 -11.95 -12.23
N ASN A 82 -1.77 -10.78 -11.76
CA ASN A 82 -0.93 -10.63 -10.56
C ASN A 82 -1.57 -11.21 -9.30
N MET A 83 -2.89 -11.09 -9.16
CA MET A 83 -3.62 -11.60 -8.00
C MET A 83 -3.58 -13.13 -7.87
N ARG A 84 -3.19 -13.87 -8.92
CA ARG A 84 -2.96 -15.32 -8.83
C ARG A 84 -1.70 -15.66 -8.03
N SER A 85 -0.78 -14.71 -7.91
CA SER A 85 0.52 -14.85 -7.25
C SER A 85 0.60 -14.07 -5.93
N TRP A 86 -0.55 -13.60 -5.41
CA TRP A 86 -0.68 -12.99 -4.09
C TRP A 86 -0.60 -14.05 -2.99
#